data_AF-A0A418CWM5-F1
#
_entry.id   AF-A0A418CWM5-F1
#
_cell.length_a   1.000
_cell.length_b   1.000
_cell.length_c   1.000
_cell.angle_alpha   90.00
_cell.angle_beta   90.00
_cell.angle_gamma   90.00
#
_symmetry.space_group_name_H-M   'P 1'
#
loop_
_entity.id
_entity.type
_entity.pdbx_description
1 polymer ?
#
loop_
_entity_poly.entity_id
_entity_poly.type
_entity_poly.pdbx_seq_one_letter_code
_entity_poly.pdbx_strand_id
1 'polypeptide(L)'
;MLARTYNIPEATLRRWKARASDFDHRSRATVMGRGRSENIDFSQQLVEFMEAVREGEYFLTTAHLVTWIKSHQPEWLSEYMAAKPNEVREYKCLIEWCLSFANRHGYKHRVPCPAKASKG
;
A
#
# COMPACT_ATOMS: atom_id res chain seq x y z
N MET A 1 3.36 -36.65 11.11
CA MET A 1 2.15 -37.04 10.36
C MET A 1 1.27 -35.82 10.03
N LEU A 2 1.81 -34.77 9.39
CA LEU A 2 1.02 -33.60 8.94
C LEU A 2 0.97 -33.49 7.40
N ALA A 3 1.98 -34.03 6.71
CA ALA A 3 2.11 -33.95 5.25
C ALA A 3 1.01 -34.72 4.48
N ARG A 4 0.66 -35.92 4.97
CA ARG A 4 -0.30 -36.82 4.30
C ARG A 4 -1.75 -36.33 4.41
N THR A 5 -2.09 -35.64 5.49
CA THR A 5 -3.44 -35.11 5.73
C THR A 5 -3.81 -33.97 4.77
N TYR A 6 -2.82 -33.20 4.31
CA TYR A 6 -3.04 -32.07 3.40
C TYR A 6 -2.52 -32.32 1.96
N ASN A 7 -2.13 -33.55 1.65
CA ASN A 7 -1.55 -33.93 0.35
C ASN A 7 -0.40 -33.01 -0.10
N ILE A 8 0.45 -32.61 0.86
CA ILE A 8 1.60 -31.73 0.59
C ILE A 8 2.82 -32.61 0.34
N PRO A 9 3.46 -32.53 -0.84
CA PRO A 9 4.69 -33.26 -1.11
C PRO A 9 5.77 -32.95 -0.07
N GLU A 10 6.49 -33.97 0.40
CA GLU A 10 7.49 -33.80 1.47
C GLU A 10 8.61 -32.81 1.08
N ALA A 11 8.94 -32.74 -0.22
CA ALA A 11 9.85 -31.75 -0.77
C ALA A 11 9.41 -30.29 -0.53
N THR A 12 8.11 -30.02 -0.62
CA THR A 12 7.52 -28.70 -0.35
C THR A 12 7.70 -28.32 1.12
N LEU A 13 7.48 -29.27 2.04
CA LEU A 13 7.68 -29.04 3.47
C LEU A 13 9.14 -28.80 3.83
N ARG A 14 10.08 -29.56 3.23
CA ARG A 14 11.52 -29.34 3.42
C ARG A 14 11.93 -27.95 2.94
N ARG A 15 11.41 -27.51 1.79
CA ARG A 15 11.66 -26.16 1.26
C ARG A 15 11.10 -25.06 2.17
N TRP A 16 9.91 -25.25 2.72
CA TRP A 16 9.32 -24.28 3.65
C TRP A 16 10.10 -24.21 4.97
N LYS A 17 10.53 -25.35 5.51
CA LYS A 17 11.41 -25.38 6.69
C LYS A 17 12.75 -24.69 6.45
N ALA A 18 13.36 -24.89 5.28
CA ALA A 18 14.60 -24.23 4.91
C ALA A 18 14.46 -22.70 4.78
N ARG A 19 13.26 -22.21 4.46
CA ARG A 19 12.93 -20.78 4.36
C ARG A 19 12.15 -20.25 5.56
N ALA A 20 12.09 -20.99 6.67
CA ALA A 20 11.29 -20.60 7.83
C ALA A 20 11.70 -19.23 8.39
N SER A 21 12.98 -18.87 8.30
CA SER A 21 13.51 -17.56 8.67
C SER A 21 13.00 -16.40 7.81
N ASP A 22 12.58 -16.66 6.57
CA ASP A 22 12.04 -15.63 5.66
C ASP A 22 10.61 -15.24 6.04
N PHE A 23 9.91 -16.12 6.77
CA PHE A 23 8.54 -15.89 7.22
C PHE A 23 8.56 -15.25 8.60
N ASP A 24 8.87 -13.96 8.67
CA ASP A 24 8.74 -13.21 9.92
C ASP A 24 7.26 -13.03 10.30
N HIS A 25 6.84 -13.78 11.32
CA HIS A 25 5.55 -13.74 12.00
C HIS A 25 5.20 -12.38 12.63
N ARG A 26 6.15 -11.45 12.76
CA ARG A 26 5.91 -10.15 13.40
C ARG A 26 5.13 -9.18 12.52
N SER A 27 5.08 -9.40 11.21
CA SER A 27 4.32 -8.54 10.30
C SER A 27 3.31 -9.35 9.51
N ARG A 28 2.03 -9.02 9.68
CA ARG A 28 0.89 -9.55 8.92
C ARG A 28 0.88 -9.04 7.46
N ALA A 29 2.03 -8.61 6.97
CA ALA A 29 2.25 -8.33 5.57
C ALA A 29 2.51 -9.68 4.90
N THR A 30 1.69 -10.04 3.92
CA THR A 30 2.05 -11.04 2.92
C THR A 30 3.53 -10.87 2.59
N VAL A 31 4.32 -11.94 2.67
CA VAL A 31 5.81 -11.93 2.59
C VAL A 31 6.36 -11.26 1.32
N MET A 32 5.50 -10.88 0.36
CA MET A 32 5.83 -10.07 -0.81
C MET A 32 4.85 -8.89 -1.03
N GLY A 33 4.37 -8.27 0.05
CA GLY A 33 3.54 -7.06 0.02
C GLY A 33 4.33 -5.77 -0.23
N ARG A 34 5.63 -5.87 -0.48
CA ARG A 34 6.41 -4.76 -1.05
C ARG A 34 6.06 -4.65 -2.53
N GLY A 35 4.89 -4.09 -2.83
CA GLY A 35 4.63 -3.57 -4.17
C GLY A 35 5.80 -2.66 -4.54
N ARG A 36 6.36 -2.85 -5.75
CA ARG A 36 7.52 -2.13 -6.32
C ARG A 36 7.69 -0.79 -5.62
N SER A 37 8.71 -0.65 -4.77
CA SER A 37 9.11 0.67 -4.25
C SER A 37 9.49 1.48 -5.48
N GLU A 38 8.55 2.29 -5.96
CA GLU A 38 8.85 3.26 -6.98
C GLU A 38 9.77 4.25 -6.27
N ASN A 39 11.04 4.20 -6.65
CA ASN A 39 12.07 5.09 -6.14
C ASN A 39 11.74 6.46 -6.72
N ILE A 40 10.88 7.15 -6.00
CA ILE A 40 10.39 8.48 -6.34
C ILE A 40 11.16 9.41 -5.43
N ASP A 41 11.88 10.34 -6.04
CA ASP A 41 12.80 11.24 -5.34
C ASP A 41 12.09 12.10 -4.28
N PHE A 42 10.80 12.38 -4.48
CA PHE A 42 9.97 13.14 -3.53
C PHE A 42 9.19 12.26 -2.53
N SER A 43 9.43 10.96 -2.48
CA SER A 43 8.69 10.04 -1.60
C SER A 43 8.74 10.45 -0.12
N GLN A 44 9.90 10.89 0.36
CA GLN A 44 10.08 11.36 1.74
C GLN A 44 9.23 12.61 2.03
N GLN A 45 9.22 13.58 1.12
CA GLN A 45 8.43 14.81 1.27
C GLN A 45 6.92 14.52 1.25
N LEU A 46 6.49 13.54 0.45
CA LEU A 46 5.09 13.12 0.42
C LEU A 46 4.67 12.45 1.73
N VAL A 47 5.56 11.67 2.37
CA VAL A 47 5.29 11.06 3.69
C VAL A 47 5.18 12.12 4.78
N GLU A 48 6.07 13.11 4.79
CA GLU A 48 6.01 14.23 5.75
C GLU A 48 4.69 15.00 5.62
N PHE A 49 4.23 15.24 4.39
CA PHE A 49 2.91 15.82 4.14
C PHE A 49 1.77 14.93 4.68
N MET A 50 1.86 13.61 4.49
CA MET A 50 0.85 12.68 5.01
C MET A 50 0.79 12.65 6.54
N GLU A 51 1.92 12.81 7.22
CA GLU A 51 1.99 12.95 8.68
C GLU A 51 1.38 14.27 9.13
N ALA A 52 1.74 15.39 8.50
CA ALA A 52 1.19 16.71 8.81
C ALA A 52 -0.34 16.78 8.64
N VAL A 53 -0.89 16.20 7.57
CA VAL A 53 -2.36 16.14 7.34
C VAL A 53 -3.05 15.32 8.43
N ARG A 54 -2.39 14.28 8.94
CA ARG A 54 -2.93 13.41 9.97
C ARG A 54 -2.91 14.06 11.36
N GLU A 55 -1.88 14.84 11.67
CA GLU A 55 -1.78 15.57 12.94
C GLU A 55 -2.84 16.67 13.07
N GLY A 56 -3.27 17.27 11.94
CA GLY A 56 -4.28 18.32 11.91
C GLY A 56 -5.76 17.88 12.02
N GLU A 57 -6.05 16.65 12.45
CA GLU A 57 -7.40 16.03 12.54
C GLU A 57 -8.07 15.59 11.22
N TYR A 58 -7.47 15.86 10.06
CA TYR A 58 -8.09 15.47 8.78
C TYR A 58 -7.82 14.00 8.43
N PHE A 59 -8.86 13.34 7.90
CA PHE A 59 -8.68 12.05 7.24
C PHE A 59 -7.85 12.24 5.98
N LEU A 60 -6.68 11.59 5.91
CA LEU A 60 -5.89 11.56 4.68
C LEU A 60 -6.72 10.91 3.56
N THR A 61 -6.88 11.63 2.45
CA THR A 61 -7.57 11.13 1.25
C THR A 61 -6.64 11.17 0.05
N THR A 62 -6.96 10.39 -0.98
CA THR A 62 -6.23 10.42 -2.26
C THR A 62 -6.28 11.80 -2.92
N ALA A 63 -7.34 12.59 -2.67
CA ALA A 63 -7.42 13.96 -3.16
C ALA A 63 -6.34 14.86 -2.56
N HIS A 64 -6.02 14.72 -1.26
CA HIS A 64 -4.92 15.46 -0.63
C HIS A 64 -3.58 15.15 -1.31
N LEU A 65 -3.32 13.86 -1.57
CA LEU A 65 -2.10 13.41 -2.25
C LEU A 65 -2.02 13.96 -3.68
N VAL A 66 -3.11 13.87 -4.44
CA VAL A 66 -3.16 14.40 -5.81
C VAL A 66 -2.95 15.91 -5.84
N THR A 67 -3.56 16.66 -4.93
CA THR A 67 -3.36 18.12 -4.82
C THR A 67 -1.92 18.46 -4.49
N TRP A 68 -1.31 17.73 -3.53
CA TRP A 68 0.09 17.95 -3.18
C TRP A 68 1.03 17.72 -4.37
N ILE A 69 0.83 16.62 -5.12
CA ILE A 69 1.62 16.28 -6.31
C ILE A 69 1.45 17.36 -7.38
N LYS A 70 0.23 17.83 -7.63
CA LYS A 70 -0.02 18.92 -8.59
C LYS A 70 0.71 20.21 -8.23
N SER A 71 0.82 20.52 -6.94
CA SER A 71 1.45 21.77 -6.47
C SER A 71 2.98 21.68 -6.41
N HIS A 72 3.53 20.52 -6.03
CA HIS A 72 4.97 20.39 -5.75
C HIS A 72 5.74 19.65 -6.86
N GLN A 73 5.06 18.81 -7.64
CA GLN A 73 5.67 17.91 -8.62
C GLN A 73 4.92 17.92 -9.98
N PRO A 74 4.68 19.10 -10.59
CA PRO A 74 3.93 19.19 -11.84
C PRO A 74 4.66 18.54 -13.04
N GLU A 75 6.00 18.62 -13.07
CA GLU A 75 6.82 18.02 -14.15
C GLU A 75 6.71 16.49 -14.10
N TRP A 76 6.92 15.90 -12.92
CA TRP A 76 6.75 14.47 -12.72
C TRP A 76 5.33 14.00 -13.06
N LEU A 77 4.30 14.78 -12.69
CA LEU A 77 2.92 14.45 -13.02
C LEU A 77 2.68 14.42 -14.54
N SER A 78 3.24 15.39 -15.26
CA SER A 78 3.16 15.47 -16.72
C SER A 78 3.83 14.25 -17.37
N GLU A 79 5.04 13.90 -16.95
CA GLU A 79 5.75 12.71 -17.44
C GLU A 79 4.99 11.41 -17.12
N TYR A 80 4.46 11.31 -15.90
CA TYR A 80 3.70 10.15 -15.45
C TYR A 80 2.42 9.95 -16.27
N MET A 81 1.72 11.04 -16.60
CA MET A 81 0.52 11.02 -17.46
C MET A 81 0.88 10.71 -18.91
N ALA A 82 1.91 11.35 -19.46
CA ALA A 82 2.37 11.12 -20.83
C ALA A 82 2.83 9.67 -21.08
N ALA A 83 3.34 8.99 -20.05
CA ALA A 83 3.70 7.58 -20.12
C ALA A 83 2.49 6.62 -20.19
N LYS A 84 1.25 7.10 -20.03
CA LYS A 84 0.04 6.27 -20.10
C LYS A 84 -0.56 6.30 -21.51
N PRO A 85 -0.90 5.13 -22.09
CA PRO A 85 -1.42 5.06 -23.44
C PRO A 85 -2.88 5.53 -23.59
N ASN A 86 -3.55 5.93 -22.50
CA ASN A 86 -4.97 6.27 -22.52
C ASN A 86 -5.28 7.34 -21.47
N GLU A 87 -5.63 8.55 -21.93
CA GLU A 87 -5.96 9.72 -21.11
C GLU A 87 -7.09 9.42 -20.10
N VAL A 88 -8.12 8.67 -20.49
CA VAL A 88 -9.23 8.31 -19.58
C VAL A 88 -8.76 7.42 -18.41
N ARG A 89 -7.66 6.69 -18.61
CA ARG A 89 -7.09 5.80 -17.58
C ARG A 89 -5.98 6.48 -16.77
N GLU A 90 -5.39 7.57 -17.25
CA GLU A 90 -4.25 8.21 -16.59
C GLU A 90 -4.59 8.70 -15.19
N TYR A 91 -5.75 9.35 -15.03
CA TYR A 91 -6.20 9.88 -13.76
C TYR A 91 -6.61 8.77 -12.79
N LYS A 92 -7.23 7.70 -13.30
CA LYS A 92 -7.53 6.51 -12.49
C LYS A 92 -6.24 5.85 -11.99
N CYS A 93 -5.24 5.69 -12.86
CA CYS A 93 -3.93 5.16 -12.48
C CYS A 93 -3.23 6.05 -11.45
N LEU A 94 -3.39 7.38 -11.52
CA LEU A 94 -2.87 8.29 -10.50
C LEU A 94 -3.54 8.09 -9.14
N ILE A 95 -4.86 7.95 -9.10
CA ILE A 95 -5.60 7.69 -7.86
C ILE A 95 -5.18 6.35 -7.25
N GLU A 96 -5.11 5.29 -8.07
CA GLU A 96 -4.66 3.96 -7.62
C GLU A 96 -3.22 3.99 -7.10
N TRP A 97 -2.35 4.75 -7.76
CA TRP A 97 -0.99 4.97 -7.30
C TRP A 97 -0.95 5.65 -5.92
N CYS A 98 -1.71 6.75 -5.75
CA CYS A 98 -1.82 7.46 -4.46
C CYS A 98 -2.36 6.54 -3.35
N LEU A 99 -3.37 5.73 -3.66
CA LEU A 99 -3.96 4.77 -2.72
C LEU A 99 -2.95 3.68 -2.33
N SER A 100 -2.23 3.13 -3.29
CA SER A 100 -1.19 2.13 -3.07
C SER A 100 -0.03 2.72 -2.25
N PHE A 101 0.40 3.95 -2.55
CA PHE A 101 1.39 4.69 -1.76
C PHE A 101 0.94 4.83 -0.31
N ALA A 102 -0.26 5.36 -0.06
CA ALA A 102 -0.80 5.52 1.28
C ALA A 102 -0.86 4.19 2.06
N ASN A 103 -1.38 3.13 1.42
CA ASN A 103 -1.48 1.81 2.03
C ASN A 103 -0.11 1.22 2.41
N ARG A 104 0.93 1.45 1.59
CA ARG A 104 2.31 1.01 1.87
C ARG A 104 2.90 1.69 3.10
N HIS A 105 2.57 2.96 3.32
CA HIS A 105 3.00 3.73 4.50
C HIS A 105 2.08 3.52 5.72
N GLY A 106 1.20 2.52 5.70
CA GLY A 106 0.35 2.16 6.84
C GLY A 106 -0.97 2.93 6.94
N TYR A 107 -1.26 3.80 5.97
CA TYR A 107 -2.50 4.55 5.89
C TYR A 107 -3.55 3.69 5.18
N LYS A 108 -4.38 3.02 5.99
CA LYS A 108 -5.52 2.25 5.48
C LYS A 108 -6.78 3.08 5.55
N HIS A 109 -7.60 2.98 4.50
CA HIS A 109 -8.97 3.49 4.53
C HIS A 109 -9.70 2.88 5.74
N ARG A 110 -10.03 3.70 6.74
CA ARG A 110 -10.80 3.28 7.90
C ARG A 110 -12.28 3.42 7.56
N VAL A 111 -12.90 2.32 7.12
CA VAL A 111 -14.36 2.24 7.11
C VAL A 111 -14.79 2.21 8.58
N PRO A 112 -15.71 3.07 9.02
CA PRO A 112 -16.37 2.88 10.29
C PRO A 112 -17.06 1.52 10.26
N CYS A 113 -16.47 0.51 10.90
CA CYS A 113 -17.21 -0.71 11.20
C CYS A 113 -18.22 -0.31 12.29
N PRO A 114 -19.54 -0.51 12.09
CA PRO A 114 -20.46 -0.48 13.19
C PRO A 114 -20.10 -1.65 14.11
N ALA A 115 -19.25 -1.38 15.11
CA ALA A 115 -19.02 -2.32 16.20
C ALA A 115 -20.40 -2.51 16.86
N LYS A 116 -20.84 -3.77 16.94
CA LYS A 116 -22.11 -4.17 17.56
C LYS A 116 -22.32 -3.39 18.86
N ALA A 117 -23.37 -2.59 18.91
CA ALA A 117 -23.91 -2.09 20.15
C ALA A 117 -24.39 -3.31 20.97
N SER A 118 -23.56 -3.75 21.91
CA SER A 118 -24.01 -4.43 23.13
C SER A 118 -23.73 -3.40 24.23
N LYS A 119 -24.66 -2.99 25.10
CA LYS A 119 -25.77 -3.72 25.71
C LYS A 119 -26.88 -2.75 26.15
N GLY A 120 -28.11 -3.23 26.15
CA GLY A 120 -29.13 -2.94 27.16
C GLY A 120 -29.47 -4.25 27.83
#